data_AF-Q6YRF3-F1
#
_entry.id   AF-Q6YRF3-F1
#
_cell.length_a   1.000
_cell.length_b   1.000
_cell.length_c   1.000
_cell.angle_alpha   90.00
_cell.angle_beta   90.00
_cell.angle_gamma   90.00
#
_symmetry.space_group_name_H-M   'P 1'
#
loop_
_entity.id
_entity.type
_entity.pdbx_description
1 polymer ?
#
loop_
_entity_poly.entity_id
_entity_poly.type
_entity_poly.pdbx_seq_one_letter_code
_entity_poly.pdbx_strand_id
1 'polypeptide(L)' 'MLNKVQLIGRLSHDLEKQYINSNNEQIPKIDFQLAVTLKEITQFILCGGFRKQADNMKNI' A
#
# COMPACT_ATOMS: atom_id res chain seq x y z
N MET A 1 11.46 -13.89 13.52
CA MET A 1 12.32 -12.70 13.31
C MET A 1 11.46 -11.45 13.45
N LEU A 2 11.94 -10.43 14.14
CA LEU A 2 11.22 -9.15 14.25
C LEU A 2 11.40 -8.37 12.95
N ASN A 3 10.30 -8.02 12.28
CA ASN A 3 10.31 -7.17 11.09
C ASN A 3 9.23 -6.09 11.25
N LYS A 4 9.64 -4.86 11.55
CA LYS A 4 8.76 -3.70 11.74
C LYS A 4 9.31 -2.54 10.94
N VAL A 5 8.45 -1.93 10.12
CA VAL A 5 8.78 -0.75 9.30
C VAL A 5 7.74 0.33 9.59
N GLN A 6 8.18 1.58 9.73
CA GLN A 6 7.32 2.75 9.84
C GLN A 6 7.82 3.81 8.84
N LEU A 7 6.94 4.23 7.94
CA LEU A 7 7.23 5.21 6.90
C LEU A 7 6.25 6.38 7.01
N ILE A 8 6.73 7.58 6.70
CA ILE A 8 5.90 8.77 6.53
C ILE A 8 6.26 9.34 5.16
N GLY A 9 5.28 9.45 4.28
CA GLY A 9 5.46 9.86 2.90
C GLY A 9 4.16 10.27 2.26
N ARG A 10 4.20 10.59 0.97
CA ARG A 10 3.00 10.91 0.17
C ARG A 10 2.70 9.78 -0.80
N LEU A 11 1.44 9.57 -1.12
CA LEU A 11 1.05 8.69 -2.23
C LEU A 11 1.56 9.31 -3.53
N SER A 12 2.17 8.51 -4.40
CA SER A 12 2.65 8.98 -5.72
C SER A 12 1.59 8.90 -6.81
N HIS A 13 0.46 8.25 -6.54
CA HIS A 13 -0.69 8.12 -7.45
C HIS A 13 -1.97 7.83 -6.64
N ASP A 14 -3.12 7.95 -7.30
CA ASP A 14 -4.42 7.60 -6.72
C ASP A 14 -4.49 6.10 -6.39
N LEU A 15 -5.27 5.77 -5.37
CA LEU A 15 -5.40 4.40 -4.86
C LEU A 15 -6.37 3.58 -5.72
N GLU A 16 -5.85 2.50 -6.32
CA GLU A 16 -6.64 1.60 -7.15
C GLU A 16 -6.94 0.28 -6.43
N LYS A 17 -8.22 0.05 -6.13
CA LYS A 17 -8.65 -1.21 -5.51
C LYS A 17 -8.68 -2.33 -6.54
N GLN A 18 -7.95 -3.39 -6.24
CA GLN A 18 -7.87 -4.60 -7.04
C GLN A 18 -8.39 -5.80 -6.24
N TYR A 19 -8.51 -6.93 -6.92
CA TYR A 19 -8.91 -8.18 -6.31
C TYR A 19 -7.99 -9.31 -6.78
N ILE A 20 -7.61 -10.18 -5.84
CA ILE A 20 -6.88 -11.41 -6.15
C ILE A 20 -7.73 -12.61 -5.76
N ASN A 21 -7.68 -13.67 -6.57
CA ASN A 21 -8.33 -14.93 -6.25
C ASN A 21 -7.35 -15.82 -5.48
N SER A 22 -7.75 -16.28 -4.31
CA SER A 22 -6.96 -17.21 -3.50
C SER A 22 -7.90 -18.17 -2.78
N ASN A 23 -7.69 -19.48 -2.93
CA ASN A 23 -8.50 -20.51 -2.27
C ASN A 23 -10.01 -20.34 -2.47
N ASN A 24 -10.45 -20.02 -3.70
CA ASN A 24 -11.84 -19.70 -4.05
C ASN A 24 -12.44 -18.46 -3.35
N GLU A 25 -11.63 -17.67 -2.63
CA GLU A 25 -12.02 -16.36 -2.12
C GLU A 25 -11.51 -15.24 -3.02
N GLN A 26 -12.34 -14.22 -3.23
CA GLN A 26 -11.92 -12.96 -3.83
C GLN A 26 -11.44 -12.02 -2.71
N ILE A 27 -10.13 -11.74 -2.69
CA ILE A 27 -9.50 -10.93 -1.65
C ILE A 27 -9.25 -9.52 -2.17
N PRO A 28 -9.79 -8.47 -1.52
CA PRO A 28 -9.44 -7.08 -1.81
C PRO A 28 -7.94 -6.84 -1.61
N LYS A 29 -7.32 -6.16 -2.57
CA LYS A 29 -5.90 -5.79 -2.58
C LYS A 29 -5.75 -4.34 -3.02
N ILE A 30 -4.75 -3.66 -2.49
CA ILE A 30 -4.32 -2.35 -2.97
C ILE A 30 -2.80 -2.33 -3.05
N ASP A 31 -2.28 -2.07 -4.24
CA ASP A 31 -0.86 -1.75 -4.42
C ASP A 31 -0.74 -0.25 -4.49
N PHE A 32 0.21 0.31 -3.74
CA PHE A 32 0.45 1.74 -3.72
C PHE A 32 1.92 2.02 -3.51
N GLN A 33 2.33 3.24 -3.83
CA GLN A 33 3.70 3.67 -3.68
C GLN A 33 3.77 4.92 -2.81
N LEU A 34 4.66 4.87 -1.80
CA LEU A 34 4.99 6.02 -0.96
C LEU A 34 6.25 6.69 -1.46
N ALA A 35 6.12 7.97 -1.83
CA ALA A 35 7.25 8.87 -1.98
C ALA A 35 7.72 9.33 -0.59
N VAL A 36 8.86 8.82 -0.15
CA VAL A 36 9.48 9.12 1.14
C VAL A 36 10.71 9.98 0.88
N THR A 37 10.66 11.24 1.30
CA THR A 37 11.78 12.17 1.15
C THR A 37 12.65 12.16 2.39
N LEU A 38 13.94 11.93 2.20
CA LEU A 38 14.97 12.09 3.23
C LEU A 38 16.02 13.06 2.71
N LYS A 39 16.08 14.26 3.32
CA LYS A 39 16.85 15.41 2.83
C LYS A 39 16.42 15.77 1.40
N GLU A 40 17.33 15.63 0.43
CA GLU A 40 17.11 15.99 -0.98
C GLU A 40 16.78 14.79 -1.86
N ILE A 41 16.81 13.57 -1.30
CA ILE A 41 16.58 12.33 -2.05
C ILE A 41 15.18 11.82 -1.72
N THR A 42 14.38 11.63 -2.77
CA THR A 42 13.07 10.97 -2.66
C THR A 42 13.19 9.53 -3.11
N GLN A 43 12.78 8.61 -2.23
CA GLN A 43 12.69 7.19 -2.53
C GLN A 43 11.23 6.80 -2.71
N PHE A 44 10.96 5.93 -3.66
CA PHE A 44 9.63 5.43 -3.98
C PHE A 44 9.51 3.99 -3.50
N ILE A 45 8.74 3.78 -2.43
CA ILE A 45 8.61 2.48 -1.78
C ILE A 45 7.28 1.85 -2.17
N LEU A 46 7.33 0.66 -2.79
CA LEU A 46 6.13 -0.13 -3.10
C LEU A 46 5.57 -0.76 -1.82
N CYS A 47 4.27 -0.65 -1.63
CA CYS A 47 3.54 -1.12 -0.47
C CYS A 47 2.27 -1.85 -0.92
N GLY A 48 1.81 -2.79 -0.08
CA GLY A 48 0.61 -3.59 -0.36
C GLY A 48 -0.28 -3.68 0.87
N GLY A 49 -1.57 -3.46 0.68
CA GLY A 49 -2.62 -3.69 1.67
C GLY A 49 -3.60 -4.77 1.19
N PHE A 50 -4.14 -5.55 2.12
CA PHE A 50 -5.07 -6.64 1.82
C PHE A 50 -6.32 -6.61 2.71
N ARG A 51 -7.38 -7.28 2.27
CA ARG A 51 -8.64 -7.46 3.01
C ARG A 51 -9.18 -6.11 3.53
N LYS A 52 -9.56 -6.04 4.81
CA LYS A 52 -10.15 -4.85 5.44
C LYS A 52 -9.28 -3.59 5.30
N GLN A 53 -7.95 -3.73 5.29
CA GLN A 53 -7.07 -2.58 5.10
C GLN A 53 -7.22 -2.00 3.69
N ALA A 54 -7.25 -2.85 2.66
CA ALA A 54 -7.49 -2.42 1.29
C ALA A 54 -8.91 -1.83 1.11
N ASP A 55 -9.90 -2.36 1.84
CA ASP A 55 -11.26 -1.82 1.81
C ASP A 55 -11.34 -0.40 2.39
N ASN A 56 -10.65 -0.15 3.51
CA ASN A 56 -10.67 1.13 4.20
C ASN A 56 -9.90 2.23 3.44
N MET A 57 -8.87 1.86 2.68
CA MET A 57 -7.97 2.82 2.03
C MET A 57 -8.58 3.52 0.80
N LYS A 58 -9.66 2.99 0.21
CA LYS A 58 -10.34 3.64 -0.94
C LYS A 58 -11.08 4.92 -0.55
N ASN A 59 -11.34 5.15 0.73
CA ASN A 59 -12.12 6.29 1.23
C ASN A 59 -11.23 7.46 1.73
N ILE A 60 -9.94 7.46 1.37
CA ILE A 60 -8.97 8.49 1.76
C ILE A 60 -8.74 9.46 0.61
#